data_AF-A0A3R7UAF6-F1
#
_entry.id   AF-A0A3R7UAF6-F1
#
_cell.length_a   1.000
_cell.length_b   1.000
_cell.length_c   1.000
_cell.angle_alpha   90.00
_cell.angle_beta   90.00
_cell.angle_gamma   90.00
#
_symmetry.space_group_name_H-M   'P 1'
#
loop_
_entity.id
_entity.type
_entity.pdbx_description
1 polymer ?
#
loop_
_entity_poly.entity_id
_entity_poly.type
_entity_poly.pdbx_seq_one_letter_code
_entity_poly.pdbx_strand_id
1 'polypeptide(L)'
;MFTKRFYKTLSKLQQSFLVENRENKKMLDIYIKYAEGSASESELDEANLQLQQIFKNLGLGILLILPFSPVTLPYIFSKAKELNIDLIPNWYKSLSNDDDRLE
;
A
#
# COMPACT_ATOMS: atom_id res chain seq x y z
N MET A 1 4.82 -16.39 18.95
CA MET A 1 4.83 -15.02 19.52
C MET A 1 5.07 -13.94 18.45
N PHE A 2 6.00 -14.15 17.51
CA PHE A 2 6.30 -13.24 16.39
C PHE A 2 5.13 -13.03 15.41
N THR A 3 4.45 -14.11 15.03
CA THR A 3 3.30 -14.11 14.11
C THR A 3 2.11 -13.29 14.60
N LYS A 4 1.81 -13.29 15.92
CA LYS A 4 0.72 -12.48 16.48
C LYS A 4 0.99 -10.97 16.40
N ARG A 5 2.24 -10.55 16.65
CA ARG A 5 2.65 -9.13 16.52
C ARG A 5 2.62 -8.70 15.05
N PHE A 6 3.12 -9.55 14.16
CA PHE A 6 3.11 -9.30 12.72
C PHE A 6 1.68 -9.17 12.16
N TYR A 7 0.79 -10.10 12.53
CA TYR A 7 -0.63 -10.04 12.19
C TYR A 7 -1.26 -8.72 12.65
N LYS A 8 -1.04 -8.32 13.90
CA LYS A 8 -1.56 -7.05 14.45
C LYS A 8 -1.06 -5.83 13.67
N THR A 9 0.20 -5.84 13.24
CA THR A 9 0.76 -4.78 12.39
C THR A 9 0.09 -4.74 11.03
N LEU A 10 -0.07 -5.89 10.36
CA LEU A 10 -0.74 -5.98 9.07
C LEU A 10 -2.22 -5.58 9.16
N SER A 11 -2.94 -5.96 10.23
CA SER A 11 -4.32 -5.51 10.46
C SER A 11 -4.39 -4.00 10.66
N LYS A 12 -3.44 -3.38 11.36
CA LYS A 12 -3.40 -1.91 11.49
C LYS A 12 -3.10 -1.22 10.16
N LEU A 13 -2.20 -1.78 9.36
CA LEU A 13 -1.91 -1.29 8.02
C LEU A 13 -3.15 -1.35 7.12
N GLN A 14 -3.86 -2.48 7.14
CA GLN A 14 -5.15 -2.64 6.47
C GLN A 14 -6.13 -1.53 6.88
N GLN A 15 -6.30 -1.28 8.18
CA GLN A 15 -7.20 -0.22 8.66
C GLN A 15 -6.78 1.17 8.17
N SER A 16 -5.48 1.49 8.17
CA SER A 16 -4.98 2.77 7.63
C SER A 16 -5.21 2.92 6.13
N PHE A 17 -5.14 1.83 5.36
CA PHE A 17 -5.42 1.84 3.92
C PHE A 17 -6.92 1.87 3.61
N LEU A 18 -7.76 1.30 4.48
CA LEU A 18 -9.22 1.38 4.37
C LEU A 18 -9.75 2.80 4.55
N VAL A 19 -9.00 3.67 5.24
CA VAL A 19 -9.34 5.11 5.32
C VAL A 19 -9.28 5.71 3.93
N GLU A 20 -10.46 5.96 3.38
CA GLU A 20 -10.65 6.58 2.08
C GLU A 20 -10.38 8.08 2.18
N ASN A 21 -9.17 8.50 1.79
CA ASN A 21 -8.82 9.91 1.62
C ASN A 21 -8.07 10.11 0.29
N ARG A 22 -7.93 11.38 -0.11
CA ARG A 22 -7.37 11.74 -1.41
C ARG A 22 -5.92 11.29 -1.55
N GLU A 23 -5.14 11.45 -0.48
CA GLU A 23 -3.72 11.14 -0.43
C GLU A 23 -3.48 9.62 -0.53
N ASN A 24 -4.26 8.81 0.17
CA ASN A 24 -4.22 7.34 0.12
C ASN A 24 -4.63 6.81 -1.25
N LYS A 25 -5.67 7.40 -1.87
CA LYS A 25 -6.08 7.04 -3.24
C LYS A 25 -4.98 7.32 -4.24
N LYS A 26 -4.41 8.53 -4.21
CA LYS A 26 -3.33 8.95 -5.11
C LYS A 26 -2.07 8.09 -4.94
N MET A 27 -1.70 7.78 -3.70
CA MET A 27 -0.60 6.86 -3.39
C MET A 27 -0.83 5.48 -4.02
N LEU A 28 -2.01 4.88 -3.83
CA LEU A 28 -2.28 3.55 -4.39
C LEU A 28 -2.35 3.55 -5.92
N ASP A 29 -2.89 4.61 -6.54
CA ASP A 29 -2.92 4.79 -8.00
C ASP A 29 -1.50 4.83 -8.60
N ILE A 30 -0.62 5.63 -8.01
CA ILE A 30 0.78 5.73 -8.45
C ILE A 30 1.50 4.38 -8.33
N TYR A 31 1.22 3.61 -7.29
CA TYR A 31 1.82 2.29 -7.14
C TYR A 31 1.32 1.26 -8.16
N ILE A 32 0.08 1.38 -8.67
CA ILE A 32 -0.35 0.61 -9.84
C ILE A 32 0.46 1.02 -11.05
N LYS A 33 0.47 2.32 -11.37
CA LYS A 33 1.20 2.86 -12.52
C LYS A 33 2.66 2.40 -12.49
N TYR A 34 3.26 2.35 -11.31
CA TYR A 34 4.60 1.81 -11.15
C TYR A 34 4.70 0.31 -11.49
N ALA A 35 3.76 -0.51 -10.98
CA ALA A 35 3.71 -1.93 -11.31
C ALA A 35 3.47 -2.19 -12.82
N GLU A 36 2.77 -1.28 -13.50
CA GLU A 36 2.53 -1.28 -14.95
C GLU A 36 3.66 -0.64 -15.76
N GLY A 37 4.65 -0.04 -15.11
CA GLY A 37 5.80 0.62 -15.76
C GLY A 37 5.52 2.01 -16.33
N SER A 38 4.45 2.67 -15.90
CA SER A 38 3.98 3.98 -16.38
C SER A 38 4.13 5.14 -15.38
N ALA A 39 4.56 4.88 -14.14
CA ALA A 39 4.80 5.94 -13.15
C ALA A 39 6.15 6.64 -13.35
N SER A 40 6.16 7.96 -13.16
CA SER A 40 7.38 8.76 -13.10
C SER A 40 8.07 8.68 -11.73
N GLU A 41 9.36 9.03 -11.67
CA GLU A 41 10.11 9.08 -10.41
C GLU A 41 9.52 10.07 -9.39
N SER A 42 9.03 11.23 -9.86
CA SER A 42 8.42 12.24 -8.98
C SER A 42 7.08 11.78 -8.40
N GLU A 43 6.27 11.06 -9.18
CA GLU A 43 5.05 10.44 -8.68
C GLU A 43 5.39 9.40 -7.60
N LEU A 44 6.38 8.54 -7.86
CA LEU A 44 6.84 7.56 -6.88
C LEU A 44 7.30 8.19 -5.57
N ASP A 45 8.05 9.29 -5.64
CA ASP A 45 8.48 10.03 -4.45
C ASP A 45 7.28 10.54 -3.64
N GLU A 46 6.26 11.06 -4.31
CA GLU A 46 5.03 11.51 -3.65
C GLU A 46 4.27 10.36 -2.97
N ALA A 47 4.10 9.23 -3.66
CA ALA A 47 3.46 8.04 -3.09
C ALA A 47 4.25 7.50 -1.89
N ASN A 48 5.57 7.47 -1.99
CA ASN A 48 6.46 7.05 -0.91
C ASN A 48 6.35 7.97 0.30
N LEU A 49 6.23 9.29 0.13
CA LEU A 49 6.01 10.22 1.24
C LEU A 49 4.70 9.91 2.00
N GLN A 50 3.61 9.62 1.28
CA GLN A 50 2.35 9.23 1.91
C GLN A 50 2.47 7.91 2.66
N LEU A 51 3.11 6.90 2.06
CA LEU A 51 3.34 5.61 2.72
C LEU A 51 4.19 5.76 3.99
N GLN A 52 5.21 6.61 3.95
CA GLN A 52 6.02 6.93 5.12
C GLN A 52 5.19 7.56 6.25
N GLN A 53 4.26 8.46 5.93
CA GLN A 53 3.34 9.03 6.93
C GLN A 53 2.48 7.95 7.58
N ILE A 54 1.95 7.02 6.78
CA ILE A 54 1.17 5.88 7.29
C ILE A 54 2.03 5.03 8.26
N PHE A 55 3.27 4.72 7.90
CA PHE A 55 4.18 3.98 8.78
C PHE A 55 4.52 4.74 10.07
N LYS A 56 4.76 6.06 10.01
CA LYS A 56 4.95 6.90 11.20
C LYS A 56 3.76 6.81 12.14
N ASN A 57 2.54 6.98 11.61
CA ASN A 57 1.30 6.94 12.39
C ASN A 57 1.05 5.57 13.03
N LEU A 58 1.55 4.50 12.43
CA LEU A 58 1.45 3.14 12.96
C LEU A 58 2.56 2.76 13.96
N GLY A 59 3.52 3.66 14.21
CA GLY A 59 4.68 3.39 15.06
C GLY A 59 5.71 2.46 14.40
N LEU A 60 5.69 2.37 13.06
CA LEU A 60 6.58 1.54 12.27
C LEU A 60 7.82 2.32 11.80
N GLY A 61 8.37 3.19 12.66
CA GLY A 61 9.50 4.06 12.29
C GLY A 61 10.76 3.33 11.82
N ILE A 62 10.97 2.08 12.27
CA ILE A 62 12.08 1.23 11.82
C ILE A 62 12.03 0.92 10.32
N LEU A 63 10.83 0.88 9.76
CA LEU A 63 10.61 0.66 8.34
C LEU A 63 11.17 1.83 7.51
N LEU A 64 11.08 3.07 8.02
CA LEU A 64 11.55 4.29 7.34
C LEU A 64 13.08 4.39 7.23
N ILE A 65 13.80 3.67 8.07
CA ILE A 65 15.28 3.65 8.12
C ILE A 65 15.82 2.63 7.11
N LEU A 66 15.02 1.65 6.70
CA LEU A 66 15.37 0.73 5.63
C LEU A 66 15.39 1.52 4.31
N PRO A 67 16.35 1.27 3.40
CA PRO A 67 16.36 1.87 2.07
C PRO A 67 15.20 1.27 1.27
N PHE A 68 14.01 1.82 1.42
CA PHE A 68 12.86 1.39 0.66
C PHE A 68 13.08 1.72 -0.81
N SER A 69 13.45 0.70 -1.56
CA SER A 69 13.37 0.74 -3.02
C SER A 69 11.90 0.70 -3.42
N PRO A 70 11.57 1.12 -4.66
CA PRO A 70 10.21 1.02 -5.19
C PRO A 70 9.64 -0.42 -5.25
N VAL A 71 10.41 -1.44 -4.83
CA VAL A 71 10.01 -2.86 -4.66
C VAL A 71 9.34 -3.15 -3.30
N THR A 72 9.33 -2.19 -2.36
CA THR A 72 8.82 -2.39 -0.99
C THR A 72 7.33 -2.73 -0.97
N LEU A 73 6.53 -2.01 -1.74
CA LEU A 73 5.08 -2.22 -1.76
C LEU A 73 4.72 -3.60 -2.35
N PRO A 74 5.28 -4.03 -3.51
CA PRO A 74 5.12 -5.40 -4.01
C PRO A 74 5.42 -6.47 -2.97
N TYR A 75 6.49 -6.29 -2.17
CA TYR A 75 6.85 -7.23 -1.11
C TYR A 75 5.80 -7.29 0.01
N ILE A 76 5.31 -6.14 0.49
CA ILE A 76 4.27 -6.08 1.53
C ILE A 76 2.97 -6.73 1.05
N PHE A 77 2.55 -6.45 -0.19
CA PHE A 77 1.35 -7.04 -0.79
C PHE A 77 1.50 -8.56 -0.93
N SER A 78 2.65 -9.03 -1.39
CA SER A 78 2.97 -10.47 -1.49
C SER A 78 2.89 -11.15 -0.11
N LYS A 79 3.50 -10.57 0.93
CA LYS A 79 3.45 -11.11 2.30
C LYS A 79 2.07 -11.07 2.94
N ALA A 80 1.25 -10.07 2.63
CA ALA A 80 -0.12 -10.03 3.10
C ALA A 80 -0.98 -11.12 2.45
N LYS A 81 -0.80 -11.37 1.15
CA LYS A 81 -1.44 -12.47 0.43
C LYS A 81 -1.06 -13.84 1.00
N GLU A 82 0.22 -14.08 1.28
CA GLU A 82 0.69 -15.31 1.95
C GLU A 82 -0.01 -15.55 3.30
N LEU A 83 -0.42 -14.48 3.99
CA LEU A 83 -1.07 -14.52 5.30
C LEU A 83 -2.59 -14.39 5.26
N ASN A 84 -3.21 -14.41 4.07
CA ASN A 84 -4.65 -14.18 3.86
C ASN A 84 -5.15 -12.85 4.45
N ILE A 85 -4.32 -11.81 4.40
CA ILE A 85 -4.69 -10.45 4.81
C ILE A 85 -4.90 -9.61 3.56
N ASP A 86 -6.13 -9.12 3.39
CA ASP A 86 -6.52 -8.30 2.25
C ASP A 86 -6.13 -6.84 2.50
N LEU A 87 -4.95 -6.43 2.02
CA LEU A 87 -4.49 -5.05 2.14
C LEU A 87 -5.12 -4.12 1.10
N ILE A 88 -5.75 -4.66 0.06
CA ILE A 88 -6.31 -3.86 -1.03
C ILE A 88 -7.73 -3.41 -0.63
N PRO A 89 -7.99 -2.10 -0.49
CA PRO A 89 -9.32 -1.64 -0.09
C PRO A 89 -10.41 -1.94 -1.12
N ASN A 90 -11.65 -2.15 -0.68
CA ASN A 90 -12.78 -2.44 -1.58
C ASN A 90 -13.07 -1.29 -2.57
N TRP A 91 -12.94 -0.03 -2.13
CA TRP A 91 -13.07 1.15 -2.99
C TRP A 91 -12.02 1.21 -4.10
N TYR A 92 -10.92 0.49 -3.92
CA TYR A 92 -9.88 0.37 -4.93
C TYR A 92 -10.15 -0.78 -5.88
N LYS A 93 -10.63 -1.92 -5.38
CA LYS A 93 -11.09 -3.05 -6.23
C LYS A 93 -12.26 -2.66 -7.14
N SER A 94 -13.07 -1.69 -6.75
CA SER A 94 -14.11 -1.14 -7.62
C SER A 94 -13.54 -0.32 -8.78
N LEU A 95 -12.35 0.30 -8.63
CA LEU A 95 -11.70 1.03 -9.72
C LEU A 95 -11.22 0.08 -10.83
N SER A 96 -10.75 -1.12 -10.50
CA SER A 96 -10.37 -2.12 -11.51
C SER A 96 -11.58 -2.82 -12.16
N ASN A 97 -12.71 -2.93 -11.43
CA ASN A 97 -13.93 -3.55 -11.97
C ASN A 97 -14.71 -2.62 -12.91
N ASP A 98 -14.51 -1.30 -12.85
CA ASP A 98 -15.20 -0.38 -13.76
C ASP A 98 -14.55 -0.35 -15.16
N ASP A 99 -13.28 -0.73 -15.30
CA ASP A 99 -12.66 -0.99 -16.62
C ASP A 99 -13.23 -2.27 -17.28
N ASP A 100 -13.61 -3.29 -16.50
CA ASP A 100 -14.24 -4.53 -16.99
C ASP A 100 -15.73 -4.35 -17.36
N ARG A 101 -16.34 -3.18 -17.10
CA ARG A 101 -17.76 -2.89 -17.41
C ARG A 101 -17.95 -2.02 -18.65
N LEU A 102 -16.86 -1.69 -19.33
CA LEU A 102 -16.84 -0.93 -20.59
C LEU A 102 -16.44 -1.79 -21.80
N GLU A 103 -16.81 -3.08 -21.80
CA GLU A 103 -16.87 -3.94 -22.99
C GLU A 103 -18.32 -4.21 -23.43
#